data_AF-A0A7C0ZZN2-F1
#
_entry.id   AF-A0A7C0ZZN2-F1
#
_cell.length_a   1.000
_cell.length_b   1.000
_cell.length_c   1.000
_cell.angle_alpha   90.00
_cell.angle_beta   90.00
_cell.angle_gamma   90.00
#
_symmetry.space_group_name_H-M   'P 1'
#
loop_
_entity.id
_entity.type
_entity.pdbx_description
1 polymer ?
#
loop_
_entity_poly.entity_id
_entity_poly.type
_entity_poly.pdbx_seq_one_letter_code
_entity_poly.pdbx_strand_id
1 'polypeptide(L)'
;MRLNMNFILMDPSIQLRLMTWKKIIEHFIRHPFSIVGIGNFQYSQFHFGLAKAHNFFLHNLVEIGIFGALALLLLYLFILKELWLTLKRTEENLFIHITVISLIASLIASFVNFSVDMKAYTSSGIEAYCLLLSISLAYARLKIPSGRS
;
A
#
# COMPACT_ATOMS: atom_id res chain seq x y z
N MET A 1 -12.49 22.61 -15.47
CA MET A 1 -11.20 23.31 -15.25
C MET A 1 -10.08 22.31 -15.49
N ARG A 2 -9.27 22.45 -16.54
CA ARG A 2 -8.09 21.58 -16.75
C ARG A 2 -6.95 22.14 -15.91
N LEU A 3 -6.47 21.37 -14.95
CA LEU A 3 -5.30 21.75 -14.17
C LEU A 3 -4.07 21.72 -15.07
N ASN A 4 -3.26 22.77 -15.01
CA ASN A 4 -1.98 22.81 -15.71
C ASN A 4 -0.96 21.97 -14.94
N MET A 5 -0.46 20.90 -15.55
CA MET A 5 0.49 19.97 -14.92
C MET A 5 1.76 20.69 -14.47
N ASN A 6 2.22 21.69 -15.21
CA ASN A 6 3.40 22.46 -14.84
C ASN A 6 3.18 23.26 -13.56
N PHE A 7 1.96 23.76 -13.35
CA PHE A 7 1.60 24.49 -12.13
C PHE A 7 1.54 23.55 -10.91
N ILE A 8 0.97 22.34 -11.08
CA ILE A 8 0.96 21.32 -10.02
C ILE A 8 2.38 20.93 -9.64
N LEU A 9 3.24 20.68 -10.63
CA LEU A 9 4.62 20.31 -10.36
C LEU A 9 5.41 21.45 -9.70
N MET A 10 5.02 22.71 -9.85
CA MET A 10 5.64 23.84 -9.14
C MET A 10 5.17 23.98 -7.69
N ASP A 11 4.20 23.18 -7.23
CA ASP A 11 3.79 23.18 -5.82
C ASP A 11 4.96 22.79 -4.91
N PRO A 12 5.33 23.62 -3.91
CA PRO A 12 6.45 23.35 -3.02
C PRO A 12 6.32 22.02 -2.25
N SER A 13 5.10 21.63 -1.85
CA SER A 13 4.88 20.37 -1.14
C SER A 13 5.12 19.17 -2.06
N ILE A 14 4.69 19.23 -3.32
CA ILE A 14 4.96 18.16 -4.30
C ILE A 14 6.47 18.04 -4.57
N GLN A 15 7.18 19.15 -4.76
CA GLN A 15 8.62 19.15 -4.98
C GLN A 15 9.38 18.54 -3.79
N LEU A 16 9.02 18.89 -2.55
CA LEU A 16 9.63 18.30 -1.36
C LEU A 16 9.41 16.79 -1.27
N ARG A 17 8.21 16.30 -1.62
CA ARG A 17 7.92 14.85 -1.64
C ARG A 17 8.77 14.13 -2.68
N LEU A 18 8.82 14.63 -3.92
CA LEU A 18 9.60 14.02 -4.99
C LEU A 18 11.10 14.00 -4.66
N MET A 19 11.63 15.09 -4.09
CA MET A 19 13.01 15.16 -3.64
C MET A 19 13.28 14.15 -2.50
N THR A 20 12.37 14.05 -1.54
CA THR A 20 12.46 13.07 -0.44
C THR A 20 12.47 11.64 -0.98
N TRP A 21 11.57 11.31 -1.91
CA TRP A 21 11.48 9.98 -2.52
C TRP A 21 12.76 9.64 -3.27
N LYS A 22 13.26 10.57 -4.08
CA LYS A 22 14.52 10.40 -4.80
C LYS A 22 15.67 10.10 -3.83
N LYS A 23 15.76 10.85 -2.72
CA LYS A 23 16.83 10.67 -1.73
C LYS A 23 16.73 9.34 -0.97
N ILE A 24 15.52 8.91 -0.62
CA ILE A 24 15.30 7.60 -0.01
C ILE A 24 15.78 6.50 -0.96
N ILE A 25 15.37 6.55 -2.24
CA ILE A 25 15.76 5.56 -3.25
C ILE A 25 17.27 5.56 -3.45
N GLU A 26 17.89 6.74 -3.65
CA GLU A 26 19.34 6.89 -3.82
C GLU A 26 20.13 6.31 -2.64
N HIS A 27 19.69 6.58 -1.41
CA HIS A 27 20.33 6.05 -0.21
C HIS A 27 20.16 4.54 -0.11
N PHE A 28 18.97 4.03 -0.37
CA PHE A 28 18.66 2.62 -0.21
C PHE A 28 19.43 1.75 -1.22
N ILE A 29 19.61 2.25 -2.45
CA ILE A 29 20.46 1.58 -3.46
C ILE A 29 21.90 1.42 -2.96
N ARG A 30 22.42 2.37 -2.17
CA ARG A 30 23.79 2.34 -1.63
C ARG A 30 23.89 1.58 -0.31
N HIS A 31 22.86 1.64 0.53
CA HIS A 31 22.86 1.13 1.89
C HIS A 31 21.51 0.43 2.22
N PRO A 32 21.20 -0.73 1.63
CA PRO A 32 19.89 -1.37 1.74
C PRO A 32 19.55 -1.90 3.14
N PHE A 33 20.51 -1.92 4.06
CA PHE A 33 20.33 -2.36 5.44
C PHE A 33 20.40 -1.20 6.45
N SER A 34 20.62 0.03 5.98
CA SER A 34 20.66 1.22 6.83
C SER A 34 19.23 1.68 7.12
N ILE A 35 18.70 1.25 8.27
CA ILE A 35 17.36 1.59 8.75
C ILE A 35 17.43 2.59 9.90
N VAL A 36 16.34 3.34 10.11
CA VAL A 36 16.23 4.27 11.24
C VAL A 36 15.39 3.72 12.40
N GLY A 37 14.68 2.62 12.18
CA GLY A 37 13.76 2.02 13.15
C GLY A 37 12.34 2.58 13.07
N ILE A 38 11.39 1.82 13.61
CA ILE A 38 9.95 2.15 13.59
C ILE A 38 9.69 3.44 14.37
N GLY A 39 8.95 4.36 13.76
CA GLY A 39 8.58 5.65 14.36
C GLY A 39 9.70 6.71 14.33
N ASN A 40 10.84 6.40 13.70
CA ASN A 40 12.01 7.28 13.69
C ASN A 40 12.25 7.96 12.33
N PHE A 41 11.31 7.92 11.40
CA PHE A 41 11.47 8.57 10.10
C PHE A 41 11.89 10.05 10.20
N GLN A 42 11.36 10.79 11.18
CA GLN A 42 11.71 12.20 11.42
C GLN A 42 13.18 12.43 11.77
N TYR A 43 13.86 11.42 12.31
CA TYR A 43 15.29 11.45 12.61
C TYR A 43 16.16 10.97 11.45
N SER A 44 15.53 10.59 10.32
CA SER A 44 16.27 10.24 9.11
C SER A 44 16.86 11.47 8.44
N GLN A 45 17.97 11.28 7.73
CA GLN A 45 18.56 12.30 6.85
C GLN A 45 17.65 12.71 5.67
N PHE A 46 16.48 12.09 5.53
CA PHE A 46 15.48 12.39 4.50
C PHE A 46 14.39 13.35 5.00
N HIS A 47 14.48 13.83 6.24
CA HIS A 47 13.56 14.81 6.82
C HIS A 47 13.80 16.21 6.24
N PHE A 48 13.41 16.43 4.97
CA PHE A 48 13.43 17.75 4.32
C PHE A 48 12.21 18.58 4.73
N GLY A 49 12.01 18.79 6.03
CA GLY A 49 10.83 19.48 6.57
C GLY A 49 9.53 18.66 6.52
N LEU A 50 9.61 17.37 6.17
CA LEU A 50 8.47 16.45 6.13
C LEU A 50 8.57 15.43 7.28
N ALA A 51 7.60 15.42 8.18
CA ALA A 51 7.53 14.44 9.27
C ALA A 51 7.39 12.98 8.79
N LYS A 52 6.96 12.76 7.54
CA LYS A 52 6.74 11.44 6.92
C LYS A 52 7.11 11.48 5.44
N ALA A 53 7.33 10.32 4.81
CA ALA A 53 7.68 10.24 3.39
C ALA A 53 6.52 10.61 2.45
N HIS A 54 5.26 10.64 2.93
CA HIS A 54 4.06 10.72 2.08
C HIS A 54 3.99 9.61 1.01
N ASN A 55 4.66 8.48 1.26
CA ASN A 55 4.59 7.26 0.49
C ASN A 55 4.80 6.13 1.48
N PHE A 56 3.79 5.29 1.68
CA PHE A 56 3.79 4.23 2.69
C PHE A 56 4.95 3.25 2.47
N PHE A 57 5.20 2.86 1.21
CA PHE A 57 6.24 1.89 0.88
C PHE A 57 7.63 2.46 1.16
N LEU A 58 7.90 3.69 0.73
CA LEU A 58 9.19 4.35 1.00
C LEU A 58 9.38 4.66 2.49
N HIS A 59 8.31 4.97 3.21
CA HIS A 59 8.38 5.17 4.66
C HIS A 59 8.78 3.88 5.38
N ASN A 60 8.09 2.78 5.08
CA ASN A 60 8.44 1.47 5.65
C ASN A 60 9.82 1.00 5.19
N LEU A 61 10.23 1.29 3.96
CA LEU A 61 11.57 0.98 3.49
C LEU A 61 12.66 1.64 4.35
N VAL A 62 12.43 2.87 4.81
CA VAL A 62 13.34 3.60 5.70
C VAL A 62 13.29 3.08 7.14
N GLU A 63 12.09 2.78 7.66
CA GLU A 63 11.92 2.40 9.07
C GLU A 63 12.25 0.93 9.37
N ILE A 64 11.80 0.00 8.51
CA ILE A 64 11.91 -1.46 8.71
C ILE A 64 12.77 -2.17 7.66
N GLY A 65 13.32 -1.43 6.70
CA GLY A 65 14.28 -1.96 5.71
C GLY A 65 13.64 -2.82 4.61
N ILE A 66 14.49 -3.39 3.76
CA ILE A 66 14.04 -4.15 2.58
C ILE A 66 13.21 -5.36 2.98
N PHE A 67 13.60 -6.09 4.03
CA PHE A 67 12.90 -7.30 4.43
C PHE A 67 11.50 -7.00 4.94
N GLY A 68 11.34 -5.95 5.75
CA GLY A 68 10.03 -5.51 6.22
C GLY A 68 9.14 -5.02 5.07
N ALA A 69 9.70 -4.17 4.20
CA ALA A 69 8.98 -3.68 3.02
C ALA A 69 8.57 -4.81 2.06
N LEU A 70 9.46 -5.78 1.80
CA LEU A 70 9.17 -6.94 0.98
C LEU A 70 8.13 -7.85 1.61
N ALA A 71 8.19 -8.10 2.92
CA ALA A 71 7.20 -8.93 3.61
C ALA A 71 5.78 -8.33 3.46
N LEU A 72 5.63 -7.01 3.62
CA LEU A 72 4.36 -6.32 3.41
C LEU A 72 3.87 -6.43 1.96
N LEU A 73 4.77 -6.22 0.99
CA LEU A 73 4.44 -6.34 -0.42
C LEU A 73 4.03 -7.77 -0.80
N LEU A 74 4.77 -8.77 -0.33
CA LEU A 74 4.48 -10.18 -0.59
C LEU A 74 3.15 -10.61 0.03
N LEU A 75 2.84 -10.17 1.25
CA LEU A 75 1.54 -10.41 1.89
C LEU A 75 0.40 -9.84 1.04
N TYR A 76 0.55 -8.61 0.57
CA TYR A 76 -0.45 -7.94 -0.27
C TYR A 76 -0.66 -8.69 -1.60
N LEU A 77 0.42 -9.04 -2.30
CA LEU A 77 0.36 -9.79 -3.55
C LEU A 77 -0.21 -11.20 -3.37
N PHE A 78 0.10 -11.85 -2.25
CA PHE A 78 -0.46 -13.15 -1.90
C PHE A 78 -1.99 -13.08 -1.74
N ILE A 79 -2.51 -12.09 -1.02
CA ILE A 79 -3.96 -11.91 -0.83
C ILE A 79 -4.65 -11.64 -2.17
N LEU A 80 -4.08 -10.77 -3.02
CA LEU A 80 -4.62 -10.53 -4.36
C LEU A 80 -4.65 -11.79 -5.21
N LYS A 81 -3.59 -12.60 -5.16
CA LYS A 81 -3.53 -13.89 -5.87
C LYS A 81 -4.64 -14.82 -5.39
N GLU A 82 -4.82 -14.98 -4.09
CA GLU A 82 -5.85 -15.89 -3.56
C GLU A 82 -7.28 -15.39 -3.85
N LEU A 83 -7.52 -14.07 -3.80
CA LEU A 83 -8.79 -13.48 -4.23
C LEU A 83 -9.05 -13.72 -5.73
N TRP A 84 -8.03 -13.57 -6.58
CA TRP A 84 -8.15 -13.86 -8.01
C TRP A 84 -8.48 -15.32 -8.28
N LEU A 85 -7.86 -16.25 -7.54
CA LEU A 85 -8.22 -17.67 -7.61
C LEU A 85 -9.64 -17.95 -7.11
N THR A 86 -10.09 -17.22 -6.09
CA THR A 86 -11.46 -17.32 -5.57
C THR A 86 -12.48 -16.83 -6.59
N LEU A 87 -12.19 -15.72 -7.27
CA LEU A 87 -13.05 -15.16 -8.32
C LEU A 87 -13.40 -16.18 -9.41
N LYS A 88 -12.38 -16.95 -9.85
CA LYS A 88 -12.53 -18.02 -10.85
C LYS A 88 -13.35 -19.23 -10.36
N ARG A 89 -13.47 -19.41 -9.05
CA ARG A 89 -14.22 -20.52 -8.43
C ARG A 89 -15.66 -20.15 -8.10
N THR A 90 -15.98 -18.86 -8.08
CA THR A 90 -17.26 -18.33 -7.60
C THR A 90 -18.15 -17.80 -8.72
N GLU A 91 -17.86 -18.11 -9.98
CA GLU A 91 -18.63 -17.60 -11.12
C GLU A 91 -20.14 -17.92 -11.02
N GLU A 92 -20.49 -19.06 -10.40
CA GLU A 92 -21.89 -19.48 -10.20
C GLU A 92 -22.60 -18.75 -9.04
N ASN A 93 -21.85 -18.20 -8.07
CA ASN A 93 -22.42 -17.46 -6.94
C ASN A 93 -22.19 -15.96 -7.13
N LEU A 94 -23.17 -15.29 -7.75
CA LEU A 94 -23.11 -13.87 -8.09
C LEU A 94 -22.75 -12.97 -6.90
N PHE A 95 -23.29 -13.24 -5.71
CA PHE A 95 -23.02 -12.45 -4.51
C PHE A 95 -21.55 -12.54 -4.09
N ILE A 96 -21.00 -13.76 -4.02
CA ILE A 96 -19.59 -13.94 -3.68
C ILE A 96 -18.70 -13.36 -4.78
N HIS A 97 -19.06 -13.55 -6.05
CA HIS A 97 -18.31 -13.03 -7.19
C HIS A 97 -18.18 -11.49 -7.15
N ILE A 98 -19.30 -10.77 -6.97
CA ILE A 98 -19.30 -9.31 -6.83
C ILE A 98 -18.48 -8.88 -5.61
N THR A 99 -18.64 -9.57 -4.48
CA THR A 99 -17.90 -9.25 -3.25
C THR A 99 -16.39 -9.36 -3.46
N VAL A 100 -15.92 -10.43 -4.13
CA VAL A 100 -14.50 -10.62 -4.43
C VAL A 100 -13.99 -9.54 -5.38
N ILE A 101 -14.76 -9.14 -6.41
CA ILE A 101 -14.40 -8.01 -7.28
C ILE A 101 -14.25 -6.73 -6.47
N SER A 102 -15.21 -6.43 -5.58
CA SER A 102 -15.17 -5.24 -4.73
C SER A 102 -13.96 -5.24 -3.79
N LEU A 103 -13.58 -6.39 -3.24
CA LEU A 103 -12.39 -6.53 -2.40
C LEU A 103 -11.11 -6.27 -3.19
N ILE A 104 -10.98 -6.87 -4.39
CA ILE A 104 -9.83 -6.62 -5.29
C ILE A 104 -9.73 -5.14 -5.64
N ALA A 105 -10.85 -4.51 -6.05
CA ALA A 105 -10.88 -3.10 -6.40
C ALA A 105 -10.49 -2.19 -5.20
N SER A 106 -10.99 -2.51 -4.01
CA SER A 106 -10.69 -1.77 -2.78
C SER A 106 -9.22 -1.90 -2.38
N LEU A 107 -8.63 -3.10 -2.50
CA LEU A 107 -7.20 -3.32 -2.26
C LEU A 107 -6.35 -2.51 -3.24
N ILE A 108 -6.66 -2.55 -4.55
CA ILE A 108 -5.94 -1.78 -5.57
C ILE A 108 -6.05 -0.27 -5.27
N ALA A 109 -7.24 0.23 -4.96
CA ALA A 109 -7.44 1.63 -4.60
C ALA A 109 -6.61 2.02 -3.37
N SER A 110 -6.58 1.17 -2.34
CA SER A 110 -5.77 1.37 -1.14
C SER A 110 -4.27 1.39 -1.45
N PHE A 111 -3.79 0.46 -2.28
CA PHE A 111 -2.39 0.40 -2.71
C PHE A 111 -1.96 1.65 -3.47
N VAL A 112 -2.78 2.12 -4.41
CA VAL A 112 -2.53 3.36 -5.16
C VAL A 112 -2.49 4.55 -4.20
N ASN A 113 -3.46 4.64 -3.30
CA ASN A 113 -3.51 5.71 -2.31
C ASN A 113 -2.24 5.73 -1.43
N PHE A 114 -1.80 4.57 -0.95
CA PHE A 114 -0.59 4.42 -0.15
C PHE A 114 0.71 4.68 -0.91
N SER A 115 0.69 4.57 -2.25
CA SER A 115 1.84 4.90 -3.10
C SER A 115 2.05 6.40 -3.25
N VAL A 116 1.01 7.22 -3.06
CA VAL A 116 1.07 8.67 -3.32
C VAL A 116 0.83 9.55 -2.10
N ASP A 117 0.27 8.97 -1.03
CA ASP A 117 0.07 9.68 0.22
C ASP A 117 0.10 8.74 1.43
N MET A 118 0.30 9.36 2.59
CA MET A 118 0.14 8.76 3.91
C MET A 118 -0.89 9.50 4.76
N LYS A 119 -1.75 10.33 4.16
CA LYS A 119 -2.86 10.98 4.90
C LYS A 119 -3.79 9.97 5.58
N ALA A 120 -4.02 8.82 4.94
CA ALA A 120 -4.74 7.70 5.53
C ALA A 120 -3.89 6.91 6.54
N TYR A 121 -2.66 7.34 6.85
CA TYR A 121 -1.81 6.78 7.90
C TYR A 121 -2.06 7.50 9.24
N THR A 122 -3.34 7.70 9.54
CA THR A 122 -3.86 7.85 10.90
C THR A 122 -4.07 6.45 11.47
N SER A 123 -4.16 6.31 12.80
CA SER A 123 -4.47 5.01 13.43
C SER A 123 -5.69 4.36 12.78
N SER A 124 -6.73 5.15 12.51
CA SER A 124 -7.96 4.69 11.85
C SER A 124 -7.78 4.16 10.43
N GLY A 125 -6.88 4.73 9.63
CA GLY A 125 -6.68 4.24 8.26
C GLY A 125 -5.77 3.01 8.18
N ILE A 126 -4.86 2.84 9.14
CA ILE A 126 -4.14 1.57 9.34
C ILE A 126 -5.11 0.48 9.77
N GLU A 127 -5.98 0.77 10.75
CA GLU A 127 -7.02 -0.16 11.20
C GLU A 127 -7.94 -0.57 10.05
N ALA A 128 -8.42 0.40 9.26
CA ALA A 128 -9.26 0.12 8.09
C ALA A 128 -8.53 -0.77 7.06
N TYR A 129 -7.23 -0.55 6.84
CA TYR A 129 -6.43 -1.38 5.95
C TYR A 129 -6.24 -2.81 6.49
N CYS A 130 -5.93 -2.95 7.78
CA CYS A 130 -5.82 -4.25 8.43
C CYS A 130 -7.15 -5.02 8.38
N LEU A 131 -8.27 -4.34 8.58
CA LEU A 131 -9.61 -4.93 8.44
C LEU A 131 -9.86 -5.39 6.99
N LEU A 132 -9.54 -4.54 6.00
CA LEU A 132 -9.69 -4.88 4.59
C LEU A 132 -8.85 -6.11 4.20
N LEU A 133 -7.60 -6.19 4.64
CA LEU A 133 -6.74 -7.35 4.43
C LEU A 133 -7.30 -8.61 5.11
N SER A 134 -7.81 -8.47 6.34
CA SER A 134 -8.37 -9.60 7.10
C SER A 134 -9.63 -10.16 6.45
N ILE A 135 -10.55 -9.30 6.02
CA ILE A 135 -11.77 -9.70 5.29
C ILE A 135 -11.40 -10.33 3.95
N SER A 136 -10.45 -9.74 3.23
CA SER A 136 -9.96 -10.26 1.96
C SER A 136 -9.39 -11.67 2.10
N LEU A 137 -8.58 -11.90 3.13
CA LEU A 137 -8.01 -13.21 3.40
C LEU A 137 -9.09 -14.23 3.83
N ALA A 138 -10.08 -13.81 4.63
CA ALA A 138 -11.20 -14.66 5.01
C ALA A 138 -12.00 -15.11 3.78
N TYR A 139 -12.34 -14.18 2.89
CA TYR A 139 -13.05 -14.47 1.63
C TYR A 139 -12.24 -15.37 0.71
N ALA A 140 -10.94 -15.14 0.60
CA ALA A 140 -10.02 -15.96 -0.17
C ALA A 140 -9.93 -17.43 0.32
N ARG A 141 -10.33 -17.69 1.57
CA ARG A 141 -10.31 -19.01 2.20
C ARG A 141 -11.71 -19.62 2.38
N LEU A 142 -12.76 -18.97 1.87
CA LEU A 142 -14.10 -19.54 1.92
C LEU A 142 -14.13 -20.87 1.18
N LYS A 143 -14.49 -21.94 1.90
CA LYS A 143 -14.89 -23.21 1.27
C LYS A 143 -16.26 -22.98 0.65
N ILE A 144 -16.29 -22.67 -0.63
CA ILE A 144 -17.54 -22.58 -1.39
C ILE A 144 -17.97 -24.01 -1.69
N PRO A 145 -19.11 -24.49 -1.14
CA PRO A 145 -19.64 -25.79 -1.53
C PRO A 145 -19.95 -25.76 -3.02
N SER A 146 -19.45 -26.74 -3.78
CA SER A 146 -19.80 -26.90 -5.19
C SER A 146 -21.30 -27.13 -5.28
N GLY A 147 -22.03 -26.18 -5.85
CA GLY A 147 -23.45 -26.30 -6.14
C GLY A 147 -23.69 -27.33 -7.24
N ARG A 148 -23.54 -28.62 -6.91
CA ARG A 148 -24.15 -29.71 -7.66
C ARG A 148 -25.17 -30.36 -6.74
N SER A 149 -26.38 -29.83 -6.77
CA SER A 149 -27.62 -30.52 -6.38
C SER A 149 -28.50 -30.59 -7.60
#